data_AF-A0A315XM15-F1
#
_entry.id   AF-A0A315XM15-F1
#
_cell.length_a   1.000
_cell.length_b   1.000
_cell.length_c   1.000
_cell.angle_alpha   90.00
_cell.angle_beta   90.00
_cell.angle_gamma   90.00
#
_symmetry.space_group_name_H-M   'P 1'
#
loop_
_entity.id
_entity.type
_entity.pdbx_description
1 polymer ?
#
loop_
_entity_poly.entity_id
_entity_poly.type
_entity_poly.pdbx_seq_one_letter_code
_entity_poly.pdbx_strand_id
1 'polypeptide(L)'
;MALQLNVNRMKLETKHEKRKYIQEVIFCISLATLTGLVVYQAFLYFNIAIFGWNLGLIFAPLTAGYVETYIANKLIGEDIGAISAFILFAYTTFYSFILKNPTLGFNLITIGSIAVILQAAFPTLINYLIFTVGAGVVLYFLGICKKINGFVSGQIKKFRCKYFHKEPTITEEVEKDYHFDEVKSNELINSLDFYFLTSTDPVKKRIVNLGQFHATVIVEKATIRTPPRPKEFEDETLYNLKMGKDECLVKIANKVKGAGGNGIIDLDIQYSLIGIGGDSYQVSAFGMGMYLSPKVINSNEFIKTGK
;
A
#
# COMPACT_ATOMS: atom_id res chain seq x y z
N MET A 1 -39.43 13.64 -5.14
CA MET A 1 -38.94 13.91 -6.52
C MET A 1 -37.43 14.21 -6.55
N ALA A 2 -36.92 15.16 -5.74
CA ALA A 2 -35.48 15.49 -5.68
C ALA A 2 -34.56 14.31 -5.27
N LEU A 3 -35.02 13.47 -4.34
CA LEU A 3 -34.25 12.30 -3.85
C LEU A 3 -34.09 11.20 -4.93
N GLN A 4 -35.12 10.97 -5.76
CA GLN A 4 -35.03 10.04 -6.88
C GLN A 4 -34.16 10.58 -8.03
N LEU A 5 -34.19 11.89 -8.28
CA LEU A 5 -33.28 12.55 -9.23
C LEU A 5 -31.82 12.39 -8.79
N ASN A 6 -31.53 12.53 -7.49
CA ASN A 6 -30.17 12.40 -6.97
C ASN A 6 -29.65 10.94 -7.05
N VAL A 7 -30.50 9.96 -6.72
CA VAL A 7 -30.17 8.53 -6.87
C VAL A 7 -29.95 8.14 -8.34
N ASN A 8 -30.76 8.66 -9.25
CA ASN A 8 -30.59 8.39 -10.68
C ASN A 8 -29.35 9.07 -11.25
N ARG A 9 -29.01 10.28 -10.77
CA ARG A 9 -27.78 10.99 -11.15
C ARG A 9 -26.52 10.26 -10.68
N MET A 10 -26.48 9.81 -9.42
CA MET A 10 -25.37 8.98 -8.91
C MET A 10 -25.22 7.65 -9.67
N LYS A 11 -26.35 7.01 -10.05
CA LYS A 11 -26.32 5.80 -10.89
C LYS A 11 -25.80 6.06 -12.31
N LEU A 12 -26.06 7.25 -12.86
CA LEU A 12 -25.58 7.65 -14.18
C LEU A 12 -24.08 8.00 -14.15
N GLU A 13 -23.62 8.70 -13.10
CA GLU A 13 -22.21 9.04 -12.88
C GLU A 13 -21.37 7.76 -12.70
N THR A 14 -21.80 6.83 -11.84
CA THR A 14 -21.14 5.52 -11.66
C THR A 14 -21.14 4.66 -12.94
N LYS A 15 -22.19 4.72 -13.76
CA LYS A 15 -22.23 4.01 -15.05
C LYS A 15 -21.29 4.64 -16.08
N HIS A 16 -21.15 5.97 -16.08
CA HIS A 16 -20.25 6.69 -16.97
C HIS A 16 -18.80 6.42 -16.61
N GLU A 17 -18.45 6.47 -15.33
CA GLU A 17 -17.13 6.12 -14.81
C GLU A 17 -16.76 4.67 -15.13
N LYS A 18 -17.68 3.73 -14.91
CA LYS A 18 -17.47 2.33 -15.28
C LYS A 18 -17.21 2.15 -16.78
N ARG A 19 -17.89 2.91 -17.64
CA ARG A 19 -17.70 2.86 -19.09
C ARG A 19 -16.33 3.43 -19.50
N LYS A 20 -15.94 4.55 -18.89
CA LYS A 20 -14.63 5.18 -19.12
C LYS A 20 -13.49 4.25 -18.71
N TYR A 21 -13.60 3.64 -17.52
CA TYR A 21 -12.67 2.63 -17.03
C TYR A 21 -12.52 1.45 -18.00
N ILE A 22 -13.63 0.87 -18.48
CA ILE A 22 -13.59 -0.24 -19.45
C ILE A 22 -12.91 0.19 -20.77
N GLN A 23 -13.14 1.42 -21.23
CA GLN A 23 -12.49 1.94 -22.43
C GLN A 23 -10.97 2.09 -22.24
N GLU A 24 -10.54 2.61 -21.10
CA GLU A 24 -9.12 2.75 -20.76
C GLU A 24 -8.43 1.39 -20.65
N VAL A 25 -9.09 0.39 -20.05
CA VAL A 25 -8.60 -1.00 -20.00
C VAL A 25 -8.43 -1.60 -21.40
N ILE A 26 -9.45 -1.49 -22.25
CA ILE A 26 -9.38 -2.00 -23.64
C ILE A 26 -8.26 -1.30 -24.42
N PHE A 27 -8.11 0.01 -24.23
CA PHE A 27 -7.04 0.78 -24.85
C PHE A 27 -5.65 0.25 -24.42
N CYS A 28 -5.42 0.05 -23.12
CA CYS A 28 -4.17 -0.50 -22.59
C CYS A 28 -3.85 -1.87 -23.22
N ILE A 29 -4.82 -2.80 -23.20
CA ILE A 29 -4.66 -4.15 -23.76
C ILE A 29 -4.33 -4.09 -25.25
N SER A 30 -5.04 -3.25 -26.01
CA SER A 30 -4.86 -3.14 -27.46
C SER A 30 -3.47 -2.63 -27.84
N LEU A 31 -2.98 -1.59 -27.16
CA LEU A 31 -1.69 -0.98 -27.45
C LEU A 31 -0.52 -1.88 -27.03
N ALA A 32 -0.67 -2.55 -25.89
CA ALA A 32 0.28 -3.55 -25.42
C ALA A 32 0.39 -4.76 -26.35
N THR A 33 -0.75 -5.27 -26.82
CA THR A 33 -0.80 -6.39 -27.79
C THR A 33 -0.14 -5.99 -29.12
N LEU A 34 -0.41 -4.79 -29.62
CA LEU A 34 0.24 -4.22 -30.81
C LEU A 34 1.76 -4.15 -30.64
N THR A 35 2.23 -3.66 -29.49
CA THR A 35 3.66 -3.56 -29.20
C THR A 35 4.33 -4.93 -29.20
N GLY A 36 3.70 -5.93 -28.57
CA GLY A 36 4.19 -7.31 -28.61
C GLY A 36 4.20 -7.91 -30.02
N LEU A 37 3.19 -7.63 -30.86
CA LEU A 37 3.20 -8.07 -32.27
C LEU A 37 4.36 -7.46 -33.07
N VAL A 38 4.70 -6.19 -32.83
CA VAL A 38 5.86 -5.54 -33.45
C VAL A 38 7.16 -6.23 -33.04
N VAL A 39 7.30 -6.55 -31.75
CA VAL A 39 8.46 -7.32 -31.24
C VAL A 39 8.51 -8.69 -31.90
N TYR A 40 7.39 -9.39 -31.98
CA TYR A 40 7.32 -10.71 -32.62
C TYR A 40 7.77 -10.65 -34.10
N GLN A 41 7.29 -9.65 -34.84
CA GLN A 41 7.64 -9.43 -36.23
C GLN A 41 9.13 -9.10 -36.41
N ALA A 42 9.71 -8.30 -35.52
CA ALA A 42 11.14 -8.00 -35.54
C ALA A 42 11.98 -9.27 -35.34
N PHE A 43 11.62 -10.13 -34.40
CA PHE A 43 12.31 -11.40 -34.16
C PHE A 43 12.22 -12.36 -35.35
N LEU A 44 11.08 -12.38 -36.06
CA LEU A 44 10.93 -13.11 -37.32
C LEU A 44 11.81 -12.53 -38.44
N TYR A 45 11.83 -11.22 -38.60
CA TYR A 45 12.59 -10.55 -39.67
C TYR A 45 14.11 -10.72 -39.51
N PHE A 46 14.62 -10.57 -38.30
CA PHE A 46 16.04 -10.72 -37.99
C PHE A 46 16.47 -12.17 -37.75
N ASN A 47 15.56 -13.15 -37.86
CA ASN A 47 15.81 -14.56 -37.60
C ASN A 47 16.47 -14.81 -36.23
N ILE A 48 16.02 -14.12 -35.19
CA ILE A 48 16.56 -14.25 -33.84
C ILE A 48 16.02 -15.55 -33.23
N ALA A 49 16.79 -16.61 -33.37
CA ALA A 49 16.43 -17.96 -32.93
C ALA A 49 17.62 -18.66 -32.26
N ILE A 50 17.33 -19.48 -31.26
CA ILE A 50 18.30 -20.37 -30.61
C ILE A 50 17.88 -21.81 -30.91
N PHE A 51 18.78 -22.61 -31.46
CA PHE A 51 18.50 -24.01 -31.88
C PHE A 51 17.25 -24.16 -32.76
N GLY A 52 16.99 -23.19 -33.65
CA GLY A 52 15.82 -23.19 -34.54
C GLY A 52 14.51 -22.74 -33.87
N TRP A 53 14.53 -22.41 -32.58
CA TRP A 53 13.39 -21.88 -31.85
C TRP A 53 13.38 -20.35 -31.84
N ASN A 54 12.33 -19.74 -32.39
CA ASN A 54 12.20 -18.29 -32.48
C ASN A 54 11.95 -17.69 -31.08
N LEU A 55 12.89 -16.86 -30.61
CA LEU A 55 12.82 -16.25 -29.27
C LEU A 55 11.66 -15.24 -29.14
N GLY A 56 11.12 -14.76 -30.26
CA GLY A 56 9.92 -13.92 -30.28
C GLY A 56 8.72 -14.57 -29.61
N LEU A 57 8.65 -15.91 -29.56
CA LEU A 57 7.60 -16.65 -28.84
C LEU A 57 7.61 -16.40 -27.32
N ILE A 58 8.76 -16.00 -26.76
CA ILE A 58 8.90 -15.65 -25.35
C ILE A 58 8.82 -14.14 -25.17
N PHE A 59 9.64 -13.39 -25.91
CA PHE A 59 9.81 -11.96 -25.68
C PHE A 59 8.60 -11.13 -26.09
N ALA A 60 7.82 -11.56 -27.08
CA ALA A 60 6.64 -10.82 -27.50
C ALA A 60 5.52 -10.81 -26.43
N PRO A 61 5.08 -11.96 -25.87
CA PRO A 61 4.16 -11.98 -24.73
C PRO A 61 4.67 -11.20 -23.52
N LEU A 62 5.95 -11.36 -23.17
CA LEU A 62 6.54 -10.63 -22.03
C LEU A 62 6.52 -9.11 -22.25
N THR A 63 6.87 -8.66 -23.46
CA THR A 63 6.87 -7.22 -23.77
C THR A 63 5.45 -6.67 -23.78
N ALA A 64 4.47 -7.41 -24.30
CA ALA A 64 3.06 -7.02 -24.22
C ALA A 64 2.59 -6.87 -22.78
N GLY A 65 2.81 -7.89 -21.93
CA GLY A 65 2.44 -7.81 -20.52
C GLY A 65 3.09 -6.65 -19.78
N TYR A 66 4.40 -6.43 -19.99
CA TYR A 66 5.12 -5.31 -19.39
C TYR A 66 4.55 -3.94 -19.82
N VAL A 67 4.29 -3.75 -21.11
CA VAL A 67 3.75 -2.50 -21.65
C VAL A 67 2.33 -2.26 -21.16
N GLU A 68 1.49 -3.30 -21.06
CA GLU A 68 0.16 -3.19 -20.47
C GLU A 68 0.23 -2.71 -19.02
N THR A 69 1.02 -3.39 -18.17
CA THR A 69 1.16 -3.03 -16.76
C THR A 69 1.75 -1.62 -16.60
N TYR A 70 2.73 -1.23 -17.43
CA TYR A 70 3.29 0.12 -17.40
C TYR A 70 2.25 1.20 -17.73
N ILE A 71 1.46 0.98 -18.79
CA ILE A 71 0.46 1.96 -19.24
C ILE A 71 -0.74 1.98 -18.30
N ALA A 72 -1.20 0.82 -17.83
CA ALA A 72 -2.30 0.70 -16.88
C ALA A 72 -1.99 1.40 -15.56
N ASN A 73 -0.78 1.22 -15.03
CA ASN A 73 -0.34 1.95 -13.84
C ASN A 73 -0.29 3.47 -14.06
N LYS A 74 -0.01 3.93 -15.28
CA LYS A 74 0.05 5.37 -15.59
C LYS A 74 -1.32 6.00 -15.87
N LEU A 75 -2.21 5.28 -16.54
CA LEU A 75 -3.52 5.79 -16.96
C LEU A 75 -4.62 5.53 -15.93
N ILE A 76 -4.62 4.34 -15.33
CA ILE A 76 -5.69 3.83 -14.46
C ILE A 76 -5.22 3.78 -13.00
N GLY A 77 -3.92 3.61 -12.76
CA GLY A 77 -3.33 3.54 -11.43
C GLY A 77 -3.32 2.15 -10.81
N GLU A 78 -3.61 1.11 -11.60
CA GLU A 78 -3.60 -0.29 -11.16
C GLU A 78 -3.11 -1.23 -12.27
N ASP A 79 -2.69 -2.44 -11.88
CA ASP A 79 -2.32 -3.51 -12.81
C ASP A 79 -3.54 -4.34 -13.22
N ILE A 80 -3.72 -4.51 -14.53
CA ILE A 80 -4.84 -5.27 -15.14
C ILE A 80 -4.49 -6.78 -15.24
N GLY A 81 -3.28 -7.17 -14.84
CA GLY A 81 -2.87 -8.58 -14.77
C GLY A 81 -2.28 -9.13 -16.07
N ALA A 82 -1.73 -8.25 -16.92
CA ALA A 82 -1.03 -8.58 -18.15
C ALA A 82 -1.84 -9.48 -19.11
N ILE A 83 -3.10 -9.11 -19.35
CA ILE A 83 -4.03 -9.88 -20.21
C ILE A 83 -3.49 -10.00 -21.64
N SER A 84 -2.86 -8.94 -22.16
CA SER A 84 -2.22 -8.92 -23.48
C SER A 84 -1.11 -9.97 -23.63
N ALA A 85 -0.38 -10.30 -22.56
CA ALA A 85 0.63 -11.37 -22.60
C ALA A 85 -0.04 -12.72 -22.90
N PHE A 86 -1.17 -13.03 -22.26
CA PHE A 86 -1.90 -14.26 -22.50
C PHE A 86 -2.50 -14.33 -23.91
N ILE A 87 -3.13 -13.23 -24.37
CA ILE A 87 -3.69 -13.13 -25.72
C ILE A 87 -2.58 -13.36 -26.76
N LEU A 88 -1.46 -12.69 -26.59
CA LEU A 88 -0.36 -12.76 -27.54
C LEU A 88 0.37 -14.10 -27.49
N PHE A 89 0.51 -14.71 -26.30
CA PHE A 89 1.06 -16.06 -26.15
C PHE A 89 0.20 -17.09 -26.88
N ALA A 90 -1.12 -17.04 -26.71
CA ALA A 90 -2.04 -17.92 -27.41
C ALA A 90 -1.96 -17.73 -28.93
N TYR A 91 -1.96 -16.47 -29.39
CA TYR A 91 -1.86 -16.15 -30.81
C TYR A 91 -0.54 -16.61 -31.45
N THR A 92 0.59 -16.25 -30.84
CA THR A 92 1.92 -16.57 -31.38
C THR A 92 2.20 -18.08 -31.37
N THR A 93 1.73 -18.79 -30.34
CA THR A 93 1.81 -20.26 -30.28
C THR A 93 0.97 -20.89 -31.39
N PHE A 94 -0.30 -20.48 -31.54
CA PHE A 94 -1.16 -21.01 -32.59
C PHE A 94 -0.59 -20.71 -33.99
N TYR A 95 -0.20 -19.47 -34.26
CA TYR A 95 0.36 -19.09 -35.56
C TYR A 95 1.64 -19.85 -35.91
N SER A 96 2.56 -19.98 -34.96
CA SER A 96 3.87 -20.58 -35.22
C SER A 96 3.81 -22.10 -35.32
N PHE A 97 3.04 -22.75 -34.44
CA PHE A 97 2.97 -24.21 -34.41
C PHE A 97 1.92 -24.78 -35.38
N ILE A 98 0.76 -24.14 -35.55
CA ILE A 98 -0.34 -24.67 -36.36
C ILE A 98 -0.30 -24.14 -37.80
N LEU A 99 -0.09 -22.83 -38.01
CA LEU A 99 -0.23 -22.22 -39.34
C LEU A 99 1.06 -22.21 -40.16
N LYS A 100 2.21 -21.96 -39.54
CA LYS A 100 3.49 -21.73 -40.26
C LYS A 100 4.40 -22.96 -40.38
N ASN A 101 4.05 -24.10 -39.78
CA ASN A 101 4.83 -25.34 -39.87
C ASN A 101 4.29 -26.26 -40.99
N PRO A 102 4.93 -26.33 -42.18
CA PRO A 102 4.45 -27.14 -43.30
C PRO A 102 4.57 -28.66 -43.09
N THR A 103 5.40 -29.09 -42.12
CA THR A 103 5.53 -30.50 -41.69
C THR A 103 4.42 -30.94 -40.75
N LEU A 104 3.76 -29.98 -40.07
CA LEU A 104 2.65 -30.19 -39.16
C LEU A 104 1.34 -29.67 -39.78
N GLY A 105 0.95 -30.19 -40.95
CA GLY A 105 -0.48 -30.13 -41.35
C GLY A 105 -1.37 -30.84 -40.31
N PHE A 106 -2.69 -30.89 -40.47
CA PHE A 106 -3.58 -31.67 -39.59
C PHE A 106 -3.37 -33.20 -39.79
N ASN A 107 -2.23 -33.71 -39.34
CA ASN A 107 -1.72 -35.05 -39.58
C ASN A 107 -1.49 -35.76 -38.24
N LEU A 108 -1.43 -37.10 -38.23
CA LEU A 108 -1.26 -37.88 -36.99
C LEU A 108 -0.01 -37.49 -36.19
N ILE A 109 1.06 -37.11 -36.88
CA ILE A 109 2.34 -36.65 -36.29
C ILE A 109 2.17 -35.30 -35.57
N THR A 110 1.34 -34.42 -36.11
CA THR A 110 0.99 -33.11 -35.51
C THR A 110 0.20 -33.30 -34.22
N ILE A 111 -0.78 -34.20 -34.25
CA ILE A 111 -1.58 -34.56 -33.06
C ILE A 111 -0.67 -35.20 -31.99
N GLY A 112 0.24 -36.09 -32.38
CA GLY A 112 1.23 -36.69 -31.47
C GLY A 112 2.21 -35.67 -30.90
N SER A 113 2.70 -34.74 -31.72
CA SER A 113 3.63 -33.67 -31.29
C SER A 113 2.95 -32.68 -30.34
N ILE A 114 1.69 -32.30 -30.63
CA ILE A 114 0.86 -31.50 -29.72
C ILE A 114 0.69 -32.26 -28.39
N ALA A 115 0.39 -33.56 -28.42
CA ALA A 115 0.25 -34.36 -27.20
C ALA A 115 1.54 -34.39 -26.37
N VAL A 116 2.72 -34.54 -26.99
CA VAL A 116 4.02 -34.52 -26.30
C VAL A 116 4.33 -33.13 -25.73
N ILE A 117 4.09 -32.06 -26.50
CA ILE A 117 4.26 -30.68 -26.03
C ILE A 117 3.30 -30.38 -24.88
N LEU A 118 2.03 -30.78 -24.98
CA LEU A 118 1.04 -30.62 -23.93
C LEU A 118 1.45 -31.41 -22.68
N GLN A 119 1.98 -32.63 -22.86
CA GLN A 119 2.48 -33.48 -21.78
C GLN A 119 3.68 -32.86 -21.06
N ALA A 120 4.57 -32.16 -21.78
CA ALA A 120 5.68 -31.43 -21.18
C ALA A 120 5.24 -30.10 -20.53
N ALA A 121 4.24 -29.44 -21.11
CA ALA A 121 3.69 -28.19 -20.60
C ALA A 121 2.83 -28.41 -19.34
N PHE A 122 2.16 -29.55 -19.21
CA PHE A 122 1.28 -29.89 -18.09
C PHE A 122 1.99 -29.83 -16.73
N PRO A 123 3.17 -30.44 -16.50
CA PRO A 123 3.91 -30.32 -15.25
C PRO A 123 4.27 -28.88 -14.91
N THR A 124 4.71 -28.09 -15.87
CA THR A 124 4.98 -26.65 -15.68
C THR A 124 3.73 -25.85 -15.34
N LEU A 125 2.61 -26.12 -16.01
CA LEU A 125 1.31 -25.49 -15.75
C LEU A 125 0.76 -25.88 -14.38
N ILE A 126 0.87 -27.16 -14.01
CA ILE A 126 0.46 -27.68 -12.70
C ILE A 126 1.34 -27.10 -11.60
N ASN A 127 2.65 -27.01 -11.79
CA ASN A 127 3.54 -26.36 -10.81
C ASN A 127 3.19 -24.87 -10.66
N TYR A 128 2.95 -24.15 -11.77
CA TYR A 128 2.52 -22.76 -11.71
C TYR A 128 1.15 -22.59 -11.03
N LEU A 129 0.17 -23.45 -11.32
CA LEU A 129 -1.13 -23.44 -10.65
C LEU A 129 -1.00 -23.83 -9.17
N ILE A 130 -0.21 -24.83 -8.81
CA ILE A 130 -0.02 -25.22 -7.40
C ILE A 130 0.68 -24.10 -6.63
N PHE A 131 1.70 -23.44 -7.18
CA PHE A 131 2.33 -22.32 -6.51
C PHE A 131 1.42 -21.09 -6.46
N THR A 132 0.79 -20.69 -7.57
CA THR A 132 -0.01 -19.46 -7.65
C THR A 132 -1.41 -19.62 -7.06
N VAL A 133 -2.13 -20.69 -7.43
CA VAL A 133 -3.47 -21.00 -6.86
C VAL A 133 -3.33 -21.61 -5.47
N GLY A 134 -2.32 -22.45 -5.20
CA GLY A 134 -2.09 -22.94 -3.83
C GLY A 134 -1.70 -21.81 -2.87
N ALA A 135 -0.77 -20.92 -3.24
CA ALA A 135 -0.50 -19.72 -2.44
C ALA A 135 -1.72 -18.81 -2.36
N GLY A 136 -2.46 -18.62 -3.45
CA GLY A 136 -3.70 -17.84 -3.48
C GLY A 136 -4.79 -18.42 -2.57
N VAL A 137 -4.95 -19.73 -2.54
CA VAL A 137 -5.89 -20.46 -1.67
C VAL A 137 -5.43 -20.38 -0.21
N VAL A 138 -4.13 -20.52 0.08
CA VAL A 138 -3.58 -20.29 1.42
C VAL A 138 -3.82 -18.85 1.87
N LEU A 139 -3.57 -17.86 1.03
CA LEU A 139 -3.86 -16.45 1.30
C LEU A 139 -5.37 -16.20 1.48
N TYR A 140 -6.21 -16.89 0.70
CA TYR A 140 -7.67 -16.83 0.82
C TYR A 140 -8.18 -17.47 2.12
N PHE A 141 -7.62 -18.61 2.54
CA PHE A 141 -7.92 -19.22 3.83
C PHE A 141 -7.42 -18.36 5.00
N LEU A 142 -6.23 -17.74 4.89
CA LEU A 142 -5.77 -16.73 5.84
C LEU A 142 -6.72 -15.53 5.90
N GLY A 143 -7.27 -15.10 4.75
CA GLY A 143 -8.31 -14.08 4.65
C GLY A 143 -9.66 -14.49 5.24
N ILE A 144 -10.09 -15.75 5.05
CA ILE A 144 -11.29 -16.31 5.70
C ILE A 144 -11.09 -16.41 7.20
N CYS A 145 -9.92 -16.85 7.68
CA CYS A 145 -9.58 -16.84 9.10
C CYS A 145 -9.66 -15.42 9.68
N LYS A 146 -9.19 -14.40 8.93
CA LYS A 146 -9.36 -12.99 9.31
C LYS A 146 -10.84 -12.58 9.36
N LYS A 147 -11.67 -13.06 8.42
CA LYS A 147 -13.11 -12.79 8.36
C LYS A 147 -13.89 -13.48 9.49
N ILE A 148 -13.54 -14.71 9.84
CA ILE A 148 -14.09 -15.44 10.99
C ILE A 148 -13.69 -14.75 12.29
N ASN A 149 -12.42 -14.36 12.45
CA ASN A 149 -11.96 -13.55 13.59
C ASN A 149 -12.70 -12.21 13.70
N GLY A 150 -12.95 -11.53 12.57
CA GLY A 150 -13.74 -10.30 12.53
C GLY A 150 -15.24 -10.51 12.86
N PHE A 151 -15.81 -11.64 12.46
CA PHE A 151 -17.19 -11.99 12.81
C PHE A 151 -17.32 -12.33 14.30
N VAL A 152 -16.39 -13.12 14.84
CA VAL A 152 -16.32 -13.45 16.27
C VAL A 152 -16.10 -12.18 17.11
N SER A 153 -15.18 -11.29 16.70
CA SER A 153 -14.95 -10.02 17.40
C SER A 153 -16.16 -9.09 17.32
N GLY A 154 -16.86 -9.04 16.18
CA GLY A 154 -18.10 -8.28 16.01
C GLY A 154 -19.25 -8.79 16.86
N GLN A 155 -19.39 -10.11 17.02
CA GLN A 155 -20.36 -10.71 17.94
C GLN A 155 -20.01 -10.37 19.40
N ILE A 156 -18.73 -10.48 19.79
CA ILE A 156 -18.25 -10.07 21.12
C ILE A 156 -18.51 -8.58 21.37
N LYS A 157 -18.31 -7.71 20.39
CA LYS A 157 -18.57 -6.26 20.48
C LYS A 157 -20.07 -5.98 20.64
N LYS A 158 -20.95 -6.69 19.91
CA LYS A 158 -22.42 -6.61 20.09
C LYS A 158 -22.87 -7.10 21.46
N PHE A 159 -22.31 -8.20 21.96
CA PHE A 159 -22.56 -8.68 23.33
C PHE A 159 -22.09 -7.68 24.39
N ARG A 160 -20.90 -7.08 24.19
CA ARG A 160 -20.35 -6.06 25.09
C ARG A 160 -21.17 -4.77 25.06
N CYS A 161 -21.63 -4.30 23.90
CA CYS A 161 -22.53 -3.15 23.77
C CYS A 161 -23.90 -3.37 24.43
N LYS A 162 -24.44 -4.60 24.38
CA LYS A 162 -25.72 -4.96 25.01
C LYS A 162 -25.65 -4.96 26.54
N TYR A 163 -24.49 -5.29 27.13
CA TYR A 163 -24.28 -5.28 28.58
C TYR A 163 -23.75 -3.94 29.12
N PHE A 164 -22.95 -3.18 28.34
CA PHE A 164 -22.29 -1.95 28.80
C PHE A 164 -22.91 -0.63 28.30
N HIS A 165 -24.09 -0.65 27.65
CA HIS A 165 -24.86 0.55 27.24
C HIS A 165 -24.01 1.67 26.60
N LYS A 166 -23.21 1.33 25.58
CA LYS A 166 -22.62 2.32 24.66
C LYS A 166 -23.19 2.11 23.27
N GLU A 167 -23.94 3.11 22.78
CA GLU A 167 -24.57 3.11 21.47
C GLU A 167 -23.53 3.09 20.33
N PRO A 168 -23.74 2.33 19.25
CA PRO A 168 -22.89 2.37 18.07
C PRO A 168 -23.28 3.56 17.18
N THR A 169 -22.36 4.52 17.02
CA THR A 169 -22.48 5.60 16.04
C THR A 169 -22.50 5.02 14.63
N ILE A 170 -23.55 5.30 13.86
CA ILE A 170 -23.66 4.98 12.44
C ILE A 170 -22.90 6.09 11.69
N THR A 171 -21.75 5.75 11.09
CA THR A 171 -21.00 6.68 10.25
C THR A 171 -21.53 6.59 8.82
N GLU A 172 -22.18 7.64 8.36
CA GLU A 172 -22.46 7.88 6.94
C GLU A 172 -21.12 7.99 6.18
N GLU A 173 -21.03 7.34 5.02
CA GLU A 173 -19.90 7.45 4.09
C GLU A 173 -19.90 8.86 3.49
N VAL A 174 -19.23 9.79 4.16
CA VAL A 174 -18.80 11.06 3.58
C VAL A 174 -17.44 10.80 2.95
N GLU A 175 -17.35 11.00 1.64
CA GLU A 175 -16.10 11.09 0.89
C GLU A 175 -15.22 12.16 1.56
N LYS A 176 -14.31 11.72 2.43
CA LYS A 176 -13.35 12.60 3.09
C LYS A 176 -12.18 12.76 2.14
N ASP A 177 -11.97 13.98 1.69
CA ASP A 177 -10.74 14.39 1.05
C ASP A 177 -9.62 14.35 2.11
N TYR A 178 -8.81 13.30 2.08
CA TYR A 178 -7.74 13.05 3.07
C TYR A 178 -6.52 13.91 2.75
N HIS A 179 -6.64 15.23 2.86
CA HIS A 179 -5.50 16.13 2.78
C HIS A 179 -4.94 16.44 4.18
N PHE A 180 -3.80 15.81 4.51
CA PHE A 180 -3.00 16.23 5.66
C PHE A 180 -2.32 17.55 5.32
N ASP A 181 -2.68 18.62 6.04
CA ASP A 181 -2.04 19.93 5.88
C ASP A 181 -0.69 19.94 6.60
N GLU A 182 0.37 19.61 5.86
CA GLU A 182 1.74 19.61 6.37
C GLU A 182 2.19 21.01 6.82
N VAL A 183 1.74 22.06 6.14
CA VAL A 183 2.15 23.44 6.46
C VAL A 183 1.62 23.80 7.84
N LYS A 184 0.32 23.61 8.05
CA LYS A 184 -0.32 23.89 9.35
C LYS A 184 0.24 23.02 10.48
N SER A 185 0.54 21.75 10.20
CA SER A 185 1.15 20.89 11.22
C SER A 185 2.56 21.35 11.60
N ASN A 186 3.38 21.69 10.61
CA ASN A 186 4.72 22.21 10.85
C ASN A 186 4.68 23.54 11.63
N GLU A 187 3.74 24.43 11.31
CA GLU A 187 3.51 25.65 12.07
C GLU A 187 3.15 25.36 13.53
N LEU A 188 2.26 24.40 13.78
CA LEU A 188 1.90 23.98 15.13
C LEU A 188 3.12 23.46 15.91
N ILE A 189 3.88 22.53 15.33
CA ILE A 189 5.06 21.95 15.99
C ILE A 189 6.14 23.02 16.24
N ASN A 190 6.39 23.91 15.27
CA ASN A 190 7.38 24.98 15.40
C ASN A 190 6.95 26.04 16.43
N SER A 191 5.66 26.31 16.55
CA SER A 191 5.10 27.25 17.54
C SER A 191 5.29 26.77 18.99
N LEU A 192 5.63 25.49 19.20
CA LEU A 192 5.90 24.96 20.52
C LEU A 192 7.18 25.51 21.13
N ASP A 193 8.10 26.16 20.38
CA ASP A 193 9.39 26.63 20.93
C ASP A 193 10.04 25.57 21.84
N PHE A 194 10.21 24.36 21.30
CA PHE A 194 10.60 23.16 22.04
C PHE A 194 11.63 22.35 21.25
N TYR A 195 12.67 21.86 21.92
CA TYR A 195 13.70 21.06 21.27
C TYR A 195 13.32 19.58 21.24
N PHE A 196 13.15 19.02 20.05
CA PHE A 196 13.00 17.58 19.85
C PHE A 196 14.32 17.00 19.33
N LEU A 197 15.04 16.26 20.17
CA LEU A 197 16.31 15.65 19.81
C LEU A 197 16.24 14.14 19.97
N THR A 198 16.60 13.43 18.91
CA THR A 198 16.76 11.96 18.93
C THR A 198 18.13 11.54 19.47
N SER A 199 19.05 12.50 19.65
CA SER A 199 20.40 12.29 20.18
C SER A 199 20.51 12.62 21.67
N THR A 200 21.43 11.95 22.36
CA THR A 200 21.68 12.09 23.80
C THR A 200 22.37 13.40 24.20
N ASP A 201 23.22 13.97 23.33
CA ASP A 201 24.05 15.13 23.68
C ASP A 201 23.83 16.32 22.72
N PRO A 202 23.01 17.31 23.11
CA PRO A 202 22.98 18.62 22.45
C PRO A 202 24.33 19.33 22.64
N VAL A 203 25.14 19.27 21.58
CA VAL A 203 26.47 19.88 21.44
C VAL A 203 26.59 21.24 22.18
N LYS A 204 27.49 21.29 23.17
CA LYS A 204 27.99 22.49 23.88
C LYS A 204 26.95 23.25 24.74
N LYS A 205 25.91 22.60 25.26
CA LYS A 205 24.95 23.23 26.18
C LYS A 205 24.83 22.48 27.49
N ARG A 206 24.61 23.20 28.59
CA ARG A 206 24.34 22.58 29.90
C ARG A 206 22.89 22.12 29.94
N ILE A 207 22.69 20.82 30.16
CA ILE A 207 21.39 20.16 30.22
C ILE A 207 21.04 19.95 31.69
N VAL A 208 19.85 20.38 32.10
CA VAL A 208 19.25 19.92 33.37
C VAL A 208 18.30 18.79 33.03
N ASN A 209 18.60 17.59 33.51
CA ASN A 209 17.77 16.40 33.31
C ASN A 209 16.53 16.47 34.22
N LEU A 210 15.34 16.34 33.62
CA LEU A 210 14.05 16.39 34.31
C LEU A 210 13.41 14.99 34.46
N GLY A 211 14.13 13.94 34.07
CA GLY A 211 13.66 12.56 34.10
C GLY A 211 13.05 12.10 32.78
N GLN A 212 12.48 10.89 32.81
CA GLN A 212 11.90 10.26 31.63
C GLN A 212 10.44 10.68 31.44
N PHE A 213 10.09 11.02 30.19
CA PHE A 213 8.75 11.40 29.80
C PHE A 213 8.22 10.43 28.75
N HIS A 214 6.90 10.24 28.77
CA HIS A 214 6.19 9.38 27.83
C HIS A 214 4.82 9.95 27.48
N ALA A 215 4.44 9.86 26.21
CA ALA A 215 3.10 10.17 25.71
C ALA A 215 2.63 9.09 24.75
N THR A 216 1.32 8.86 24.72
CA THR A 216 0.67 7.92 23.82
C THR A 216 -0.56 8.56 23.22
N VAL A 217 -0.76 8.35 21.92
CA VAL A 217 -1.95 8.71 21.17
C VAL A 217 -2.48 7.45 20.49
N ILE A 218 -3.79 7.25 20.54
CA ILE A 218 -4.47 6.17 19.84
C ILE A 218 -5.33 6.80 18.75
N VAL A 219 -5.06 6.42 17.51
CA VAL A 219 -5.83 6.85 16.33
C VAL A 219 -6.63 5.66 15.85
N GLU A 220 -7.95 5.74 15.95
CA GLU A 220 -8.85 4.69 15.46
C GLU A 220 -8.78 4.62 13.93
N LYS A 221 -8.65 3.42 13.38
CA LYS A 221 -8.77 3.23 11.94
C LYS A 221 -10.23 3.40 11.53
N ALA A 222 -10.47 4.05 10.41
CA ALA A 222 -11.76 3.98 9.77
C ALA A 222 -12.14 2.50 9.57
N THR A 223 -13.34 2.11 9.99
CA THR A 223 -13.82 0.74 9.88
C THR A 223 -14.25 0.48 8.43
N ILE A 224 -13.31 0.47 7.51
CA ILE A 224 -13.62 0.30 6.10
C ILE A 224 -13.85 -1.20 5.83
N ARG A 225 -15.08 -1.55 5.46
CA ARG A 225 -15.49 -2.95 5.15
C ARG A 225 -14.90 -3.49 3.86
N THR A 226 -14.44 -2.61 2.98
CA THR A 226 -13.80 -2.88 1.70
C THR A 226 -12.84 -1.74 1.46
N PRO A 227 -11.51 -1.95 1.43
CA PRO A 227 -10.61 -0.84 1.16
C PRO A 227 -11.05 -0.18 -0.17
N PRO A 228 -11.36 1.13 -0.18
CA PRO A 228 -11.34 1.83 -1.45
C PRO A 228 -9.91 1.71 -1.98
N ARG A 229 -9.75 1.84 -3.30
CA ARG A 229 -8.53 1.61 -4.10
C ARG A 229 -7.22 1.57 -3.28
N PRO A 230 -6.31 0.60 -3.46
CA PRO A 230 -5.11 0.41 -2.62
C PRO A 230 -4.35 1.68 -2.25
N LYS A 231 -4.22 2.61 -3.20
CA LYS A 231 -3.60 3.93 -3.02
C LYS A 231 -4.30 4.81 -1.98
N GLU A 232 -5.64 4.88 -2.01
CA GLU A 232 -6.43 5.66 -1.06
C GLU A 232 -6.30 5.11 0.37
N PHE A 233 -6.19 3.78 0.51
CA PHE A 233 -5.93 3.14 1.79
C PHE A 233 -4.52 3.43 2.34
N GLU A 234 -3.51 3.48 1.47
CA GLU A 234 -2.15 3.89 1.82
C GLU A 234 -2.11 5.35 2.27
N ASP A 235 -2.75 6.24 1.51
CA ASP A 235 -2.80 7.69 1.80
C ASP A 235 -3.53 7.96 3.12
N GLU A 236 -4.68 7.31 3.37
CA GLU A 236 -5.39 7.42 4.65
C GLU A 236 -4.56 6.89 5.82
N THR A 237 -3.86 5.77 5.63
CA THR A 237 -2.99 5.23 6.66
C THR A 237 -1.87 6.21 7.00
N LEU A 238 -1.23 6.79 5.99
CA LEU A 238 -0.18 7.78 6.17
C LEU A 238 -0.70 9.04 6.86
N TYR A 239 -1.89 9.53 6.47
CA TYR A 239 -2.58 10.65 7.12
C TYR A 239 -2.75 10.40 8.63
N ASN A 240 -3.30 9.24 8.99
CA ASN A 240 -3.57 8.88 10.38
C ASN A 240 -2.29 8.76 11.22
N LEU A 241 -1.22 8.21 10.65
CA LEU A 241 0.07 8.09 11.32
C LEU A 241 0.75 9.44 11.53
N LYS A 242 0.70 10.35 10.53
CA LYS A 242 1.24 11.72 10.65
C LYS A 242 0.50 12.51 11.73
N MET A 243 -0.83 12.50 11.69
CA MET A 243 -1.68 13.14 12.69
C MET A 243 -1.41 12.61 14.10
N GLY A 244 -1.37 11.28 14.27
CA GLY A 244 -1.09 10.65 15.56
C GLY A 244 0.30 10.99 16.12
N LYS A 245 1.31 11.09 15.24
CA LYS A 245 2.66 11.53 15.60
C LYS A 245 2.68 12.97 16.08
N ASP A 246 2.07 13.91 15.35
CA ASP A 246 2.10 15.32 15.72
C ASP A 246 1.32 15.59 17.02
N GLU A 247 0.16 14.93 17.22
CA GLU A 247 -0.56 15.00 18.50
C GLU A 247 0.28 14.43 19.65
N CYS A 248 1.04 13.36 19.41
CA CYS A 248 1.90 12.75 20.41
C CYS A 248 3.07 13.66 20.79
N LEU A 249 3.70 14.32 19.80
CA LEU A 249 4.75 15.32 20.01
C LEU A 249 4.26 16.53 20.81
N VAL A 250 3.06 17.05 20.51
CA VAL A 250 2.43 18.13 21.28
C VAL A 250 2.19 17.69 22.73
N LYS A 251 1.65 16.47 22.94
CA LYS A 251 1.39 15.95 24.29
C LYS A 251 2.67 15.80 25.11
N ILE A 252 3.75 15.23 24.54
CA ILE A 252 4.99 15.06 25.29
C ILE A 252 5.67 16.40 25.58
N ALA A 253 5.67 17.34 24.62
CA ALA A 253 6.21 18.68 24.82
C ALA A 253 5.48 19.41 25.95
N ASN A 254 4.15 19.36 25.98
CA ASN A 254 3.36 19.97 27.05
C ASN A 254 3.63 19.33 28.42
N LYS A 255 3.85 18.00 28.48
CA LYS A 255 4.24 17.33 29.74
C LYS A 255 5.61 17.80 30.24
N VAL A 256 6.60 17.88 29.35
CA VAL A 256 7.95 18.34 29.71
C VAL A 256 7.93 19.82 30.11
N LYS A 257 7.20 20.67 29.37
CA LYS A 257 7.00 22.08 29.74
C LYS A 257 6.32 22.24 31.09
N GLY A 258 5.33 21.40 31.39
CA GLY A 258 4.68 21.35 32.70
C GLY A 258 5.64 21.01 33.85
N ALA A 259 6.73 20.31 33.56
CA ALA A 259 7.82 20.03 34.49
C ALA A 259 8.95 21.08 34.47
N GLY A 260 8.78 22.20 33.75
CA GLY A 260 9.77 23.28 33.65
C GLY A 260 10.84 23.06 32.58
N GLY A 261 10.69 22.07 31.69
CA GLY A 261 11.62 21.80 30.59
C GLY A 261 11.28 22.55 29.31
N ASN A 262 12.26 22.62 28.41
CA ASN A 262 12.12 23.21 27.07
C ASN A 262 12.61 22.28 25.96
N GLY A 263 12.93 21.02 26.27
CA GLY A 263 13.29 20.04 25.25
C GLY A 263 13.25 18.61 25.73
N ILE A 264 13.42 17.69 24.80
CA ILE A 264 13.55 16.26 25.03
C ILE A 264 14.74 15.73 24.23
N ILE A 265 15.57 14.90 24.87
CA ILE A 265 16.68 14.16 24.25
C ILE A 265 16.35 12.67 24.23
N ASP A 266 17.08 11.90 23.42
CA ASP A 266 16.81 10.48 23.17
C ASP A 266 15.34 10.22 22.84
N LEU A 267 14.74 11.12 22.06
CA LEU A 267 13.37 10.98 21.59
C LEU A 267 13.27 9.76 20.68
N ASP A 268 12.48 8.78 21.10
CA ASP A 268 12.05 7.66 20.30
C ASP A 268 10.54 7.72 20.09
N ILE A 269 10.09 7.40 18.87
CA ILE A 269 8.68 7.38 18.47
C ILE A 269 8.37 6.00 17.91
N GLN A 270 7.49 5.28 18.60
CA GLN A 270 7.10 3.93 18.25
C GLN A 270 5.66 3.90 17.73
N TYR A 271 5.48 3.14 16.66
CA TYR A 271 4.19 2.89 16.03
C TYR A 271 3.81 1.43 16.23
N SER A 272 2.63 1.19 16.80
CA SER A 272 2.12 -0.16 17.06
C SER A 272 0.68 -0.28 16.57
N LEU A 273 0.32 -1.46 16.07
CA LEU A 273 -1.06 -1.81 15.81
C LEU A 273 -1.66 -2.43 17.06
N ILE A 274 -2.78 -1.90 17.51
CA ILE A 274 -3.49 -2.39 18.69
C ILE A 274 -4.95 -2.71 18.36
N GLY A 275 -5.59 -3.43 19.28
CA GLY A 275 -6.97 -3.89 19.13
C GLY A 275 -7.10 -5.16 18.28
N ILE A 276 -8.28 -5.78 18.36
CA ILE A 276 -8.53 -7.10 17.76
C ILE A 276 -8.59 -6.92 16.24
N GLY A 277 -7.56 -7.40 15.54
CA GLY A 277 -7.41 -7.23 14.10
C GLY A 277 -6.70 -5.94 13.67
N GLY A 278 -6.07 -5.22 14.62
CA GLY A 278 -5.33 -3.99 14.33
C GLY A 278 -6.26 -2.85 13.93
N ASP A 279 -7.32 -2.62 14.70
CA ASP A 279 -8.36 -1.61 14.44
C ASP A 279 -7.94 -0.19 14.82
N SER A 280 -6.79 -0.03 15.48
CA SER A 280 -6.26 1.28 15.87
C SER A 280 -4.74 1.33 15.72
N TYR A 281 -4.21 2.52 15.42
CA TYR A 281 -2.80 2.84 15.49
C TYR A 281 -2.48 3.43 16.87
N GLN A 282 -1.49 2.89 17.56
CA GLN A 282 -0.92 3.48 18.76
C GLN A 282 0.40 4.14 18.39
N VAL A 283 0.51 5.44 18.66
CA VAL A 283 1.75 6.21 18.51
C VAL A 283 2.24 6.59 19.90
N SER A 284 3.44 6.14 20.26
CA SER A 284 4.03 6.41 21.58
C SER A 284 5.35 7.15 21.40
N ALA A 285 5.54 8.23 22.14
CA ALA A 285 6.79 8.98 22.17
C ALA A 285 7.38 8.90 23.58
N PHE A 286 8.69 8.67 23.70
CA PHE A 286 9.39 8.71 24.97
C PHE A 286 10.80 9.27 24.80
N GLY A 287 11.36 9.74 25.90
CA GLY A 287 12.71 10.29 25.94
C GLY A 287 12.96 10.95 27.29
N MET A 288 14.08 11.65 27.40
CA MET A 288 14.47 12.33 28.64
C MET A 288 14.22 13.82 28.51
N GLY A 289 13.35 14.34 29.38
CA GLY A 289 13.01 15.76 29.43
C GLY A 289 14.21 16.56 29.91
N MET A 290 14.40 17.73 29.32
CA MET A 290 15.49 18.61 29.67
C MET A 290 15.08 20.07 29.75
N TYR A 291 15.85 20.81 30.54
CA TYR A 291 15.96 22.25 30.43
C TYR A 291 17.34 22.64 29.91
N LEU A 292 17.35 23.26 28.74
CA LEU A 292 18.52 23.76 28.04
C LEU A 292 18.78 25.20 28.45
N SER A 293 19.83 25.44 29.24
CA SER A 293 20.18 26.79 29.68
C SER A 293 20.90 27.57 28.57
N PRO A 294 20.51 28.82 28.28
CA PRO A 294 21.17 29.64 27.26
C PRO A 294 22.56 30.18 27.69
N LYS A 295 22.97 30.05 28.96
CA LYS A 295 24.27 30.56 29.43
C LYS A 295 25.38 29.51 29.36
N VAL A 296 26.44 29.81 28.61
CA VAL A 296 27.77 29.22 28.83
C VAL A 296 28.29 29.80 30.14
N ILE A 297 28.26 29.03 31.23
CA ILE A 297 28.85 29.46 32.50
C ILE A 297 30.36 29.30 32.37
N ASN A 298 31.09 30.42 32.34
CA ASN A 298 32.54 30.41 32.50
C ASN A 298 32.87 29.77 33.86
N SER A 299 33.78 28.80 33.88
CA SER A 299 34.17 27.99 35.04
C SER A 299 34.73 28.77 36.24
N ASN A 300 34.75 30.11 36.20
CA ASN A 300 35.32 30.97 37.23
C ASN A 300 34.30 31.55 38.22
N GLU A 301 32.99 31.38 38.02
CA GLU A 301 31.98 31.95 38.94
C GLU A 301 31.62 31.05 40.14
N PHE A 302 31.96 29.75 40.11
CA PHE A 302 31.64 28.84 41.22
C PHE A 302 32.51 29.02 42.49
N ILE A 303 33.58 29.82 42.43
CA ILE A 303 34.47 30.02 43.59
C ILE A 303 34.00 31.17 44.49
N LYS A 304 33.02 32.01 44.08
CA LYS A 304 32.68 33.24 44.82
C LYS A 304 31.44 33.20 45.72
N THR A 305 30.63 32.14 45.72
CA THR A 305 29.42 32.08 46.58
C THR A 305 29.47 30.97 47.63
N GLY A 306 30.68 30.61 48.08
CA GLY A 306 30.91 29.81 49.27
C GLY A 306 31.40 30.66 50.44
N LYS A 307 30.53 31.51 51.00
CA LYS A 307 30.56 32.01 52.38
C LYS A 307 29.14 32.31 52.83
#